data_AF-A0A519RN02-F1
#
_entry.id   AF-A0A519RN02-F1
#
_cell.length_a   1.000
_cell.length_b   1.000
_cell.length_c   1.000
_cell.angle_alpha   90.00
_cell.angle_beta   90.00
_cell.angle_gamma   90.00
#
_symmetry.space_group_name_H-M   'P 1'
#
loop_
_entity.id
_entity.type
_entity.pdbx_description
1 polymer ?
#
loop_
_entity_poly.entity_id
_entity_poly.type
_entity_poly.pdbx_seq_one_letter_code
_entity_poly.pdbx_strand_id
1 'polypeptide(L)' 'MAKLFIFAIGGTGSRVVKALTMLMASGVELKNAETIVPIIIDPDDANGDLTRTEEILQLYKNIY' A
#
# COMPACT_ATOMS: atom_id res chain seq x y z
N MET A 1 -0.39 19.68 -1.69
CA MET A 1 -0.71 18.89 -2.90
C MET A 1 -1.90 17.96 -2.60
N ALA A 2 -2.41 17.16 -3.54
CA ALA A 2 -3.62 16.35 -3.32
C ALA A 2 -3.33 15.04 -2.55
N LYS A 3 -4.34 14.51 -1.84
CA LYS A 3 -4.31 13.15 -1.27
C LYS A 3 -4.73 12.15 -2.35
N LEU A 4 -3.92 11.12 -2.58
CA LEU A 4 -4.25 10.00 -3.47
C LEU A 4 -4.86 8.86 -2.65
N PHE A 5 -6.15 8.61 -2.86
CA PHE A 5 -6.84 7.46 -2.27
C PHE A 5 -6.77 6.28 -3.22
N ILE A 6 -6.28 5.13 -2.74
CA ILE A 6 -6.14 3.91 -3.53
C ILE A 6 -7.01 2.82 -2.92
N PHE A 7 -8.05 2.40 -3.64
CA PHE A 7 -8.90 1.29 -3.22
C PHE A 7 -8.35 -0.02 -3.78
N ALA A 8 -7.85 -0.87 -2.89
CA ALA A 8 -7.23 -2.14 -3.21
C ALA A 8 -8.14 -3.28 -2.76
N ILE A 9 -8.74 -4.00 -3.71
CA ILE A 9 -9.75 -5.03 -3.42
C ILE A 9 -9.16 -6.44 -3.60
N GLY A 10 -9.32 -7.27 -2.57
CA GLY A 10 -8.79 -8.62 -2.47
C GLY A 10 -7.26 -8.70 -2.49
N GLY A 11 -6.73 -9.91 -2.40
CA GLY A 11 -5.27 -10.12 -2.37
C GLY A 11 -4.51 -9.58 -3.59
N THR A 12 -5.15 -9.48 -4.77
CA THR A 12 -4.54 -8.82 -5.93
C THR A 12 -4.33 -7.33 -5.69
N GLY A 13 -5.33 -6.63 -5.12
CA GLY A 13 -5.17 -5.24 -4.71
C GLY A 13 -4.07 -5.07 -3.66
N SER A 14 -4.05 -5.93 -2.65
CA SER A 14 -3.02 -5.93 -1.60
C SER A 14 -1.61 -6.05 -2.19
N ARG A 15 -1.39 -6.98 -3.13
CA ARG A 15 -0.08 -7.13 -3.81
C ARG A 15 0.34 -5.90 -4.60
N VAL A 16 -0.59 -5.15 -5.19
CA VAL A 16 -0.29 -3.86 -5.86
C VAL A 16 0.15 -2.81 -4.84
N VAL A 17 -0.55 -2.70 -3.70
CA VAL A 17 -0.17 -1.77 -2.62
C VAL A 17 1.20 -2.12 -2.05
N LYS A 18 1.52 -3.41 -1.89
CA LYS A 18 2.85 -3.88 -1.48
C LYS A 18 3.94 -3.42 -2.46
N ALA A 19 3.74 -3.62 -3.76
CA ALA A 19 4.71 -3.21 -4.77
C ALA A 19 4.88 -1.69 -4.82
N LEU A 20 3.78 -0.94 -4.70
CA LEU A 20 3.82 0.52 -4.60
C LEU A 20 4.62 0.97 -3.38
N THR A 21 4.38 0.36 -2.21
CA THR A 21 5.11 0.68 -0.97
C THR A 21 6.62 0.47 -1.13
N MET A 22 7.04 -0.60 -1.80
CA MET A 22 8.45 -0.85 -2.10
C MET A 22 9.05 0.20 -3.04
N LEU A 23 8.30 0.65 -4.06
CA LEU A 23 8.75 1.74 -4.93
C LEU A 23 8.94 3.04 -4.15
N MET A 24 7.98 3.39 -3.28
CA MET A 24 8.11 4.57 -2.41
C MET A 24 9.32 4.44 -1.48
N ALA A 25 9.56 3.26 -0.90
CA ALA A 25 10.74 2.98 -0.07
C ALA A 25 12.07 3.10 -0.83
N SER A 26 12.08 2.84 -2.14
CA SER A 26 13.25 3.06 -2.99
C SER A 26 13.48 4.52 -3.39
N GLY A 27 12.65 5.45 -2.92
CA GLY A 27 12.75 6.88 -3.23
C GLY A 27 12.01 7.33 -4.48
N VAL A 28 11.05 6.53 -4.98
CA VAL A 28 10.17 6.98 -6.07
C VAL A 28 9.21 8.03 -5.52
N GLU A 29 9.24 9.23 -6.10
CA GLU A 29 8.36 10.34 -5.73
C GLU A 29 7.13 10.43 -6.65
N LEU A 30 5.99 10.80 -6.07
CA LEU A 30 4.78 11.09 -6.81
C LEU A 30 4.69 12.58 -7.14
N LYS A 31 4.65 12.92 -8.44
CA LYS A 31 4.62 14.31 -8.91
C LYS A 31 3.35 15.09 -8.52
N ASN A 32 2.23 14.38 -8.32
CA ASN A 32 0.90 14.99 -8.15
C ASN A 32 0.25 14.67 -6.79
N ALA A 33 0.96 14.00 -5.88
CA ALA A 33 0.43 13.60 -4.57
C ALA A 33 1.51 13.58 -3.50
N GLU A 34 1.22 14.18 -2.35
CA GLU A 34 2.12 14.18 -1.17
C GLU A 34 1.74 13.07 -0.18
N THR A 35 0.53 12.54 -0.26
CA THR A 35 0.04 11.53 0.68
C THR A 35 -0.75 10.48 -0.07
N ILE A 36 -0.39 9.22 0.16
CA ILE A 36 -1.12 8.05 -0.33
C ILE A 36 -1.93 7.49 0.83
N VAL A 37 -3.23 7.29 0.63
CA VAL A 37 -4.13 6.65 1.58
C VAL A 37 -4.64 5.35 0.96
N PRO A 38 -3.96 4.21 1.21
CA PRO A 38 -4.45 2.92 0.75
C PRO A 38 -5.64 2.49 1.60
N ILE A 39 -6.73 2.08 0.94
CA ILE A 39 -7.92 1.47 1.54
C ILE A 39 -7.97 0.05 1.00
N ILE A 40 -7.58 -0.91 1.83
CA ILE A 40 -7.55 -2.32 1.45
C ILE A 40 -8.85 -2.98 1.92
N ILE A 41 -9.54 -3.65 1.00
CA ILE A 41 -10.80 -4.36 1.26
C ILE A 41 -10.58 -5.80 0.84
N ASP A 42 -10.43 -6.71 1.79
CA ASP A 42 -10.30 -8.13 1.51
C ASP A 42 -11.60 -8.87 1.86
N PRO A 43 -12.37 -9.36 0.87
CA PRO A 43 -13.53 -10.20 1.14
C PRO A 43 -13.15 -11.65 1.49
N ASP A 44 -11.87 -12.04 1.35
CA ASP A 44 -11.38 -13.41 1.56
C ASP A 44 -10.27 -13.45 2.63
N ASP A 45 -10.67 -13.72 3.87
CA ASP A 45 -9.81 -13.72 5.06
C ASP A 45 -8.75 -14.85 5.05
N ALA A 46 -8.88 -15.84 4.15
CA ALA A 46 -7.91 -16.92 4.03
C ALA A 46 -6.64 -16.50 3.25
N ASN A 47 -6.68 -15.36 2.57
CA ASN A 47 -5.56 -14.90 1.75
C ASN A 47 -4.56 -14.07 2.56
N GLY A 48 -3.42 -14.67 2.92
CA GLY A 48 -2.34 -14.00 3.66
C GLY A 48 -1.65 -12.83 2.92
N ASP A 49 -2.08 -12.49 1.70
CA ASP A 49 -1.59 -11.31 0.98
C ASP A 49 -1.94 -10.00 1.69
N LEU A 50 -3.10 -9.90 2.37
CA LEU A 50 -3.44 -8.74 3.18
C LEU A 50 -2.42 -8.56 4.32
N THR A 51 -2.23 -9.58 5.15
CA THR A 51 -1.31 -9.55 6.31
C THR A 51 0.11 -9.17 5.89
N ARG A 52 0.64 -9.80 4.83
CA ARG A 52 1.97 -9.45 4.30
C ARG A 52 2.06 -8.00 3.83
N THR A 53 0.98 -7.47 3.26
CA THR A 53 0.93 -6.09 2.80
C THR A 53 0.89 -5.12 3.98
N GLU A 54 0.13 -5.44 5.02
CA GLU A 54 0.09 -4.66 6.26
C GLU A 54 1.46 -4.62 6.95
N GLU A 55 2.16 -5.75 7.07
CA GLU A 55 3.51 -5.81 7.62
C GLU A 55 4.49 -4.90 6.86
N ILE A 56 4.45 -4.93 5.53
CA ILE A 56 5.28 -4.04 4.70
C ILE A 56 4.92 -2.56 4.89
N LEU A 57 3.63 -2.23 5.01
CA LEU A 57 3.20 -0.85 5.28
C LEU A 57 3.67 -0.38 6.67
N GLN A 58 3.63 -1.24 7.69
CA GLN A 58 4.16 -0.91 9.02
C GLN A 58 5.68 -0.77 8.99
N LEU A 59 6.39 -1.62 8.27
CA LEU A 59 7.83 -1.51 8.10
C LEU A 59 8.20 -0.17 7.42
N TYR A 60 7.48 0.21 6.37
CA TYR A 60 7.70 1.48 5.69
C TYR A 60 7.49 2.69 6.61
N LYS A 61 6.47 2.66 7.49
CA LYS A 61 6.26 3.69 8.52
C LYS A 61 7.40 3.80 9.54
N ASN A 62 8.24 2.78 9.70
CA ASN A 62 9.38 2.84 10.61
C ASN A 62 10.65 3.41 9.96
N ILE A 63 10.65 3.56 8.63
CA ILE A 63 11.76 4.17 7.88
C ILE A 63 11.68 5.71 7.92
N TYR A 64 10.47 6.26 8.12
CA TYR A 64 10.18 7.71 8.10
C TYR A 64 9.48 8.19 9.37
#